data_AF-A0A411E5P2-F1
#
_entry.id   AF-A0A411E5P2-F1
#
_cell.length_a   1.000
_cell.length_b   1.000
_cell.length_c   1.000
_cell.angle_alpha   90.00
_cell.angle_beta   90.00
_cell.angle_gamma   90.00
#
_symmetry.space_group_name_H-M   'P 1'
#
loop_
_entity.id
_entity.type
_entity.pdbx_description
1 polymer ?
#
loop_
_entity_poly.entity_id
_entity_poly.type
_entity_poly.pdbx_seq_one_letter_code
_entity_poly.pdbx_strand_id
1 'polypeptide(L)'
;RDYKPTGRNDFIDLILNLKQYKSITCDRISNMKTGKNEKVEVPVTDDFLVAQCILFFAAGFETSATTLTHTLYELAKNIEAQQKVLDEVDTYLRKYDNKLVYECVTEVPYLEACIDETLRLYPVLAVLTRDVMEDYTLPTGVQLEKGMRIHLPLYYLHRNPEFFRDPEEYRPERFLPENKSEIIPHTYIPFGDGPRICIGLRFAKMQM
;
A
#
# COMPACT_ATOMS: atom_id res chain seq x y z
N ARG A 1 -6.28 -28.92 6.98
CA ARG A 1 -5.25 -28.68 8.03
C ARG A 1 -5.76 -29.06 9.43
N ASP A 2 -6.89 -29.77 9.58
CA ASP A 2 -7.47 -30.17 10.88
C ASP A 2 -7.46 -29.10 11.98
N TYR A 3 -7.66 -27.84 11.58
CA TYR A 3 -7.63 -26.66 12.46
C TYR A 3 -6.33 -26.48 13.26
N LYS A 4 -5.19 -26.98 12.76
CA LYS A 4 -3.87 -26.84 13.37
C LYS A 4 -2.88 -26.12 12.44
N PRO A 5 -1.96 -25.29 12.99
CA PRO A 5 -0.89 -24.70 12.21
C PRO A 5 -0.01 -25.77 11.56
N THR A 6 0.43 -25.51 10.33
CA THR A 6 1.21 -26.47 9.53
C THR A 6 2.70 -26.14 9.45
N GLY A 7 3.14 -25.01 10.02
CA GLY A 7 4.53 -24.55 9.96
C GLY A 7 4.92 -23.93 8.61
N ARG A 8 3.94 -23.67 7.74
CA ARG A 8 4.14 -22.96 6.46
C ARG A 8 4.34 -21.46 6.64
N ASN A 9 3.97 -20.92 7.80
CA ASN A 9 4.06 -19.50 8.13
C ASN A 9 3.29 -18.60 7.16
N ASP A 10 2.20 -19.11 6.59
CA ASP A 10 1.28 -18.35 5.75
C ASP A 10 0.15 -17.71 6.59
N PHE A 11 -0.69 -16.90 5.93
CA PHE A 11 -1.80 -16.22 6.59
C PHE A 11 -2.75 -17.17 7.33
N ILE A 12 -3.00 -18.37 6.79
CA ILE A 12 -3.86 -19.36 7.42
C ILE A 12 -3.21 -19.90 8.69
N ASP A 13 -1.91 -20.18 8.68
CA ASP A 13 -1.17 -20.54 9.89
C ASP A 13 -1.18 -19.41 10.92
N LEU A 14 -1.09 -18.13 10.52
CA LEU A 14 -1.22 -16.98 11.43
C LEU A 14 -2.59 -16.93 12.10
N ILE A 15 -3.68 -17.13 11.35
CA ILE A 15 -5.04 -17.16 11.90
C ILE A 15 -5.23 -18.37 12.83
N LEU A 16 -4.72 -19.55 12.45
CA LEU A 16 -4.78 -20.75 13.29
C LEU A 16 -3.95 -20.62 14.57
N ASN A 17 -2.82 -19.91 14.51
CA ASN A 17 -2.04 -19.55 15.70
C ASN A 17 -2.81 -18.57 16.59
N LEU A 18 -3.41 -17.52 16.01
CA LEU A 18 -4.23 -16.55 16.76
C LEU A 18 -5.39 -17.22 17.49
N LYS A 19 -6.04 -18.22 16.86
CA LYS A 19 -7.13 -19.00 17.46
C LYS A 19 -6.75 -19.74 18.75
N GLN A 20 -5.46 -19.99 19.00
CA GLN A 20 -4.99 -20.64 20.23
C GLN A 20 -5.02 -19.70 21.44
N TYR A 21 -5.04 -18.38 21.21
CA TYR A 21 -5.10 -17.38 22.27
C TYR A 21 -6.56 -17.10 22.65
N LYS A 22 -6.84 -16.93 23.95
CA LYS A 22 -8.15 -16.45 24.42
C LYS A 22 -8.36 -14.96 24.10
N SER A 23 -7.27 -14.22 24.11
CA SER A 23 -7.24 -12.77 23.97
C SER A 23 -5.87 -12.31 23.47
N ILE A 24 -5.84 -11.13 22.86
CA ILE A 24 -4.62 -10.41 22.50
C ILE A 24 -4.54 -9.10 23.27
N THR A 25 -3.34 -8.70 23.65
CA THR A 25 -3.08 -7.46 24.37
C THR A 25 -2.54 -6.41 23.40
N CYS A 26 -3.23 -5.28 23.28
CA CYS A 26 -2.89 -4.20 22.36
C CYS A 26 -2.68 -2.88 23.12
N ASP A 27 -1.92 -1.97 22.52
CA ASP A 27 -1.80 -0.60 23.03
C ASP A 27 -3.09 0.18 22.88
N ARG A 28 -3.46 0.96 23.91
CA ARG A 28 -4.53 1.93 23.77
C ARG A 28 -4.14 2.98 22.74
N ILE A 29 -5.08 3.31 21.85
CA ILE A 29 -4.89 4.37 20.85
C ILE A 29 -4.56 5.72 21.53
N SER A 30 -5.07 5.96 22.74
CA SER A 30 -4.78 7.15 23.54
C SER A 30 -3.34 7.23 24.06
N ASN A 31 -2.56 6.14 24.04
CA ASN A 31 -1.16 6.14 24.46
C ASN A 31 -0.32 7.12 23.62
N MET A 32 -0.58 7.20 22.30
CA MET A 32 0.14 8.11 21.41
C MET A 32 0.01 9.59 21.82
N LYS A 33 -1.09 9.96 22.49
CA LYS A 33 -1.33 11.33 22.98
C LYS A 33 -0.85 11.54 24.41
N THR A 34 -1.07 10.55 25.26
CA THR A 34 -0.84 10.68 26.72
C THR A 34 0.59 10.35 27.12
N GLY A 35 1.38 9.73 26.25
CA GLY A 35 2.70 9.19 26.58
C GLY A 35 2.64 8.01 27.55
N LYS A 36 1.44 7.52 27.88
CA LYS A 36 1.25 6.36 28.74
C LYS A 36 1.46 5.05 27.98
N ASN A 37 1.61 3.97 28.73
CA ASN A 37 1.73 2.62 28.20
C ASN A 37 0.57 1.73 28.70
N GLU A 38 -0.67 2.21 28.52
CA GLU A 38 -1.86 1.45 28.93
C GLU A 38 -2.21 0.39 27.88
N LYS A 39 -2.49 -0.84 28.34
CA LYS A 39 -2.86 -1.95 27.46
C LYS A 39 -4.36 -2.23 27.53
N VAL A 40 -4.92 -2.76 26.45
CA VAL A 40 -6.29 -3.30 26.39
C VAL A 40 -6.22 -4.74 25.92
N GLU A 41 -7.04 -5.56 26.54
CA GLU A 41 -7.21 -6.96 26.17
C GLU A 41 -8.42 -7.10 25.25
N VAL A 42 -8.22 -7.74 24.09
CA VAL A 42 -9.24 -7.97 23.08
C VAL A 42 -9.45 -9.48 22.95
N PRO A 43 -10.67 -10.00 23.16
CA PRO A 43 -10.93 -11.43 23.05
C PRO A 43 -10.80 -11.90 21.60
N VAL A 44 -10.19 -13.07 21.40
CA VAL A 44 -10.10 -13.71 20.08
C VAL A 44 -11.31 -14.61 19.90
N THR A 45 -12.38 -14.04 19.35
CA THR A 45 -13.60 -14.78 19.00
C THR A 45 -13.52 -15.32 17.57
N ASP A 46 -14.36 -16.30 17.23
CA ASP A 46 -14.46 -16.75 15.83
C ASP A 46 -14.91 -15.60 14.90
N ASP A 47 -15.82 -14.73 15.34
CA ASP A 47 -16.22 -13.53 14.59
C ASP A 47 -15.04 -12.58 14.34
N PHE A 48 -14.17 -12.39 15.33
CA PHE A 48 -12.96 -11.58 15.17
C PHE A 48 -12.06 -12.18 14.09
N LEU A 49 -11.80 -13.48 14.13
CA LEU A 49 -10.96 -14.17 13.15
C LEU A 49 -11.56 -14.13 11.74
N VAL A 50 -12.86 -14.37 11.61
CA VAL A 50 -13.59 -14.28 10.33
C VAL A 50 -13.52 -12.87 9.77
N ALA A 51 -13.73 -11.85 10.60
CA ALA A 51 -13.63 -10.45 10.19
C ALA A 51 -12.23 -10.11 9.67
N GLN A 52 -11.17 -10.59 10.33
CA GLN A 52 -9.80 -10.41 9.82
C GLN A 52 -9.61 -11.09 8.46
N CYS A 53 -10.04 -12.34 8.30
CA CYS A 53 -9.93 -13.05 7.02
C CYS A 53 -10.61 -12.30 5.88
N ILE A 54 -11.84 -11.81 6.09
CA ILE A 54 -12.59 -11.04 5.09
C ILE A 54 -11.86 -9.73 4.76
N LEU A 55 -11.40 -9.00 5.79
CA LEU A 55 -10.72 -7.73 5.60
C LEU A 55 -9.43 -7.89 4.80
N PHE A 56 -8.57 -8.85 5.16
CA PHE A 56 -7.30 -9.10 4.46
C PHE A 56 -7.53 -9.59 3.02
N PHE A 57 -8.54 -10.43 2.79
CA PHE A 57 -8.91 -10.85 1.44
C PHE A 57 -9.36 -9.66 0.60
N ALA A 58 -10.32 -8.87 1.07
CA ALA A 58 -10.85 -7.73 0.33
C ALA A 58 -9.77 -6.67 0.07
N ALA A 59 -8.99 -6.31 1.09
CA ALA A 59 -7.94 -5.29 0.99
C ALA A 59 -6.79 -5.74 0.07
N GLY A 60 -6.38 -7.01 0.13
CA GLY A 60 -5.29 -7.55 -0.69
C GLY A 60 -5.69 -7.95 -2.10
N PHE A 61 -6.98 -8.21 -2.35
CA PHE A 61 -7.47 -8.59 -3.67
C PHE A 61 -7.86 -7.38 -4.52
N GLU A 62 -8.81 -6.57 -4.05
CA GLU A 62 -9.44 -5.53 -4.87
C GLU A 62 -8.45 -4.43 -5.27
N THR A 63 -7.57 -4.03 -4.34
CA THR A 63 -6.60 -2.95 -4.57
C THR A 63 -5.53 -3.35 -5.59
N SER A 64 -4.95 -4.54 -5.44
CA SER A 64 -3.97 -5.09 -6.38
C SER A 64 -4.60 -5.36 -7.75
N ALA A 65 -5.80 -5.94 -7.81
CA ALA A 65 -6.50 -6.22 -9.07
C ALA A 65 -6.81 -4.95 -9.86
N THR A 66 -7.29 -3.89 -9.18
CA THR A 66 -7.53 -2.58 -9.78
C THR A 66 -6.24 -1.98 -10.33
N THR A 67 -5.16 -2.01 -9.53
CA THR A 67 -3.86 -1.47 -9.94
C THR A 67 -3.32 -2.21 -11.16
N LEU A 68 -3.30 -3.55 -11.14
CA LEU A 68 -2.88 -4.37 -12.29
C LEU A 68 -3.69 -4.08 -13.54
N THR A 69 -5.00 -3.92 -13.41
CA THR A 69 -5.88 -3.58 -14.54
C THR A 69 -5.46 -2.25 -15.18
N HIS A 70 -5.22 -1.22 -14.36
CA HIS A 70 -4.77 0.08 -14.86
C HIS A 70 -3.33 0.04 -15.40
N THR A 71 -2.43 -0.75 -14.80
CA THR A 71 -1.06 -0.91 -15.29
C THR A 71 -1.09 -1.53 -16.69
N LEU A 72 -1.84 -2.61 -16.88
CA LEU A 72 -2.00 -3.25 -18.19
C LEU A 72 -2.65 -2.32 -19.21
N TYR A 73 -3.63 -1.52 -18.79
CA TYR A 73 -4.26 -0.51 -19.63
C TYR A 73 -3.27 0.56 -20.11
N GLU A 74 -2.43 1.09 -19.22
CA GLU A 74 -1.42 2.08 -19.59
C GLU A 74 -0.31 1.47 -20.46
N LEU A 75 0.15 0.26 -20.18
CA LEU A 75 1.11 -0.43 -21.05
C LEU A 75 0.53 -0.67 -22.45
N ALA A 76 -0.75 -1.04 -22.57
CA ALA A 76 -1.40 -1.22 -23.87
C ALA A 76 -1.50 0.08 -24.68
N LYS A 77 -1.57 1.24 -24.01
CA LYS A 77 -1.57 2.57 -24.64
C LYS A 77 -0.16 3.07 -24.98
N ASN A 78 0.85 2.64 -24.24
CA ASN A 78 2.22 3.12 -24.33
C ASN A 78 3.16 2.00 -24.79
N ILE A 79 3.18 1.75 -26.10
CA ILE A 79 3.91 0.64 -26.74
C ILE A 79 5.40 0.64 -26.37
N GLU A 80 6.02 1.82 -26.26
CA GLU A 80 7.43 1.94 -25.87
C GLU A 80 7.68 1.45 -24.44
N ALA A 81 6.82 1.82 -23.50
CA ALA A 81 6.90 1.34 -22.11
C ALA A 81 6.63 -0.17 -22.04
N GLN A 82 5.63 -0.65 -22.77
CA GLN A 82 5.35 -2.09 -22.89
C GLN A 82 6.56 -2.87 -23.39
N GLN A 83 7.24 -2.39 -24.45
CA GLN A 83 8.41 -3.08 -24.99
C GLN A 83 9.55 -3.12 -23.96
N LYS A 84 9.82 -2.02 -23.24
CA LYS A 84 10.83 -1.98 -22.17
C LYS A 84 10.52 -2.98 -21.05
N VAL A 85 9.26 -3.09 -20.63
CA VAL A 85 8.84 -4.10 -19.64
C VAL A 85 9.07 -5.51 -20.16
N LEU A 86 8.69 -5.80 -21.41
CA LEU A 86 8.91 -7.12 -22.01
C LEU A 86 10.40 -7.47 -22.09
N ASP A 87 11.24 -6.53 -22.53
CA ASP A 87 12.69 -6.73 -22.62
C ASP A 87 13.33 -6.96 -21.24
N GLU A 88 12.87 -6.25 -20.21
CA GLU A 88 13.30 -6.42 -18.83
C GLU A 88 12.90 -7.80 -18.28
N VAL A 89 11.64 -8.20 -18.46
CA VAL A 89 11.12 -9.50 -18.02
C VAL A 89 11.82 -10.64 -18.73
N ASP A 90 12.01 -10.56 -20.05
CA ASP A 90 12.73 -11.58 -20.82
C ASP A 90 14.20 -11.71 -20.36
N THR A 91 14.84 -10.59 -20.03
CA THR A 91 16.21 -10.57 -19.51
C THR A 91 16.29 -11.21 -18.13
N TYR A 92 15.35 -10.88 -17.23
CA TYR A 92 15.23 -11.52 -15.93
C TYR A 92 15.00 -13.03 -16.06
N LEU A 93 14.03 -13.46 -16.87
CA LEU A 93 13.73 -14.89 -17.03
C LEU A 93 14.91 -15.67 -17.61
N ARG A 94 15.63 -15.10 -18.59
CA ARG A 94 16.86 -15.72 -19.12
C ARG A 94 17.94 -15.91 -18.04
N LYS A 95 18.08 -14.97 -17.11
CA LYS A 95 19.04 -15.06 -15.99
C LYS A 95 18.72 -16.19 -15.00
N TYR A 96 17.44 -16.54 -14.85
CA TYR A 96 16.95 -17.52 -13.88
C TYR A 96 16.39 -18.81 -14.52
N ASP A 97 16.91 -19.21 -15.69
CA ASP A 97 16.48 -20.43 -16.41
C ASP A 97 14.96 -20.53 -16.62
N ASN A 98 14.33 -19.41 -16.97
CA ASN A 98 12.88 -19.23 -17.12
C ASN A 98 12.06 -19.55 -15.86
N LYS A 99 12.64 -19.34 -14.68
CA LYS A 99 11.93 -19.48 -13.39
C LYS A 99 11.68 -18.12 -12.78
N LEU A 100 10.48 -17.96 -12.21
CA LEU A 100 10.17 -16.85 -11.34
C LEU A 100 10.61 -17.20 -9.92
N VAL A 101 11.57 -16.44 -9.38
CA VAL A 101 12.07 -16.58 -8.02
C VAL A 101 11.90 -15.28 -7.25
N TYR A 102 12.10 -15.29 -5.93
CA TYR A 102 11.79 -14.16 -5.06
C TYR A 102 12.55 -12.87 -5.44
N GLU A 103 13.74 -13.01 -6.03
CA GLU A 103 14.58 -11.91 -6.51
C GLU A 103 13.88 -11.01 -7.54
N CYS A 104 12.79 -11.46 -8.17
CA CYS A 104 11.99 -10.63 -9.07
C CYS A 104 11.57 -9.31 -8.43
N VAL A 105 11.27 -9.30 -7.12
CA VAL A 105 10.80 -8.10 -6.40
C VAL A 105 11.83 -6.97 -6.33
N THR A 106 13.07 -7.22 -6.74
CA THR A 106 14.16 -6.24 -6.77
C THR A 106 14.85 -6.09 -8.13
N GLU A 107 14.60 -6.99 -9.07
CA GLU A 107 15.36 -7.07 -10.34
C GLU A 107 14.53 -6.70 -11.58
N VAL A 108 13.33 -6.15 -11.39
CA VAL A 108 12.48 -5.61 -12.47
C VAL A 108 12.10 -4.13 -12.20
N PRO A 109 13.11 -3.24 -12.04
CA PRO A 109 12.87 -1.86 -11.62
C PRO A 109 12.00 -1.05 -12.58
N TYR A 110 12.00 -1.34 -13.89
CA TYR A 110 11.15 -0.62 -14.84
C TYR A 110 9.68 -1.05 -14.72
N LEU A 111 9.41 -2.35 -14.54
CA LEU A 111 8.07 -2.83 -14.22
C LEU A 111 7.56 -2.25 -12.89
N GLU A 112 8.41 -2.20 -11.85
CA GLU A 112 8.05 -1.54 -10.58
C GLU A 112 7.70 -0.06 -10.80
N ALA A 113 8.50 0.64 -11.62
CA ALA A 113 8.25 2.03 -11.97
C ALA A 113 6.95 2.23 -12.76
N CYS A 114 6.57 1.27 -13.62
CA CYS A 114 5.28 1.26 -14.32
C CYS A 114 4.10 1.10 -13.36
N ILE A 115 4.24 0.26 -12.33
CA ILE A 115 3.24 0.09 -11.27
C ILE A 115 3.14 1.37 -10.44
N ASP A 116 4.25 1.98 -10.06
CA ASP A 116 4.27 3.20 -9.26
C ASP A 116 3.66 4.40 -10.03
N GLU A 117 3.96 4.55 -11.33
CA GLU A 117 3.32 5.58 -12.18
C GLU A 117 1.82 5.31 -12.37
N THR A 118 1.42 4.03 -12.43
CA THR A 118 0.01 3.65 -12.44
C THR A 118 -0.66 4.05 -11.13
N LEU A 119 -0.05 3.80 -9.98
CA LEU A 119 -0.61 4.18 -8.67
C LEU A 119 -0.69 5.71 -8.50
N ARG A 120 0.21 6.47 -9.13
CA ARG A 120 0.15 7.94 -9.17
C ARG A 120 -1.06 8.44 -9.95
N LEU A 121 -1.30 7.89 -11.14
CA LEU A 121 -2.45 8.28 -11.97
C LEU A 121 -3.75 7.63 -11.48
N TYR A 122 -3.74 6.39 -11.04
CA TYR A 122 -4.95 5.65 -10.69
C TYR A 122 -4.90 5.20 -9.22
N PRO A 123 -4.86 6.14 -8.25
CA PRO A 123 -4.84 5.74 -6.86
C PRO A 123 -6.17 5.06 -6.51
N VAL A 124 -6.11 3.80 -6.06
CA VAL A 124 -7.30 3.01 -5.70
C VAL A 124 -8.16 3.74 -4.65
N LEU A 125 -7.51 4.43 -3.71
CA LEU A 125 -8.17 5.34 -2.78
C LEU A 125 -7.85 6.79 -3.17
N ALA A 126 -8.75 7.39 -3.96
CA ALA A 126 -8.60 8.78 -4.44
C ALA A 126 -8.60 9.84 -3.32
N VAL A 127 -9.19 9.54 -2.17
CA VAL A 127 -9.26 10.43 -1.00
C VAL A 127 -8.99 9.64 0.28
N LEU A 128 -8.07 10.11 1.11
CA LEU A 128 -7.91 9.63 2.48
C LEU A 128 -8.65 10.56 3.44
N THR A 129 -9.29 10.00 4.45
CA THR A 129 -10.13 10.77 5.38
C THR A 129 -9.63 10.65 6.82
N ARG A 130 -9.72 11.75 7.58
CA ARG A 130 -9.49 11.78 9.04
C ARG A 130 -10.63 12.53 9.71
N ASP A 131 -11.12 11.99 10.82
CA ASP A 131 -12.04 12.71 11.70
C ASP A 131 -11.25 13.35 12.85
N VAL A 132 -11.49 14.63 13.09
CA VAL A 132 -10.84 15.40 14.15
C VAL A 132 -11.49 15.02 15.47
N MET A 133 -10.75 14.31 16.32
CA MET A 133 -11.29 13.77 17.58
C MET A 133 -11.28 14.78 18.73
N GLU A 134 -10.42 15.80 18.64
CA GLU A 134 -10.19 16.87 19.62
C GLU A 134 -9.72 18.11 18.85
N ASP A 135 -10.02 19.30 19.36
CA ASP A 135 -9.57 20.56 18.75
C ASP A 135 -8.04 20.56 18.61
N TYR A 136 -7.56 20.96 17.43
CA TYR A 136 -6.14 20.92 17.11
C TYR A 136 -5.73 22.12 16.24
N THR A 137 -4.64 22.78 16.62
CA THR A 137 -4.03 23.84 15.80
C THR A 137 -2.87 23.25 15.00
N LEU A 138 -2.95 23.32 13.67
CA LEU A 138 -1.83 22.97 12.80
C LEU A 138 -0.65 23.93 13.04
N PRO A 139 0.60 23.52 12.74
CA PRO A 139 1.77 24.42 12.82
C PRO A 139 1.63 25.71 11.99
N THR A 140 0.76 25.69 10.98
CA THR A 140 0.40 26.85 10.14
C THR A 140 -0.52 27.85 10.84
N GLY A 141 -1.04 27.53 12.02
CA GLY A 141 -2.02 28.33 12.77
C GLY A 141 -3.49 28.01 12.45
N VAL A 142 -3.75 27.13 11.47
CA VAL A 142 -5.12 26.71 11.11
C VAL A 142 -5.73 25.91 12.26
N GLN A 143 -6.92 26.32 12.69
CA GLN A 143 -7.68 25.64 13.74
C GLN A 143 -8.58 24.55 13.14
N LEU A 144 -8.54 23.38 13.75
CA LEU A 144 -9.36 22.23 13.40
C LEU A 144 -10.24 21.89 14.59
N GLU A 145 -11.54 22.09 14.47
CA GLU A 145 -12.51 21.80 15.52
C GLU A 145 -12.85 20.32 15.58
N LYS A 146 -13.12 19.82 16.78
CA LYS A 146 -13.61 18.47 17.00
C LYS A 146 -14.87 18.21 16.18
N GLY A 147 -14.89 17.06 15.51
CA GLY A 147 -15.98 16.63 14.64
C GLY A 147 -15.80 17.07 13.18
N MET A 148 -14.82 17.93 12.88
CA MET A 148 -14.46 18.20 11.49
C MET A 148 -13.91 16.94 10.80
N ARG A 149 -14.21 16.82 9.51
CA ARG A 149 -13.67 15.78 8.64
C ARG A 149 -12.66 16.39 7.67
N ILE A 150 -11.45 15.84 7.66
CA ILE A 150 -10.36 16.25 6.80
C ILE A 150 -10.24 15.25 5.67
N HIS A 151 -10.24 15.75 4.44
CA HIS A 151 -10.03 14.97 3.23
C HIS A 151 -8.67 15.32 2.62
N LEU A 152 -7.86 14.30 2.36
CA LEU A 152 -6.61 14.41 1.61
C LEU A 152 -6.87 13.90 0.19
N PRO A 153 -6.94 14.79 -0.82
CA PRO A 153 -7.30 14.42 -2.19
C PRO A 153 -6.08 13.84 -2.93
N LEU A 154 -5.77 12.56 -2.72
CA LEU A 154 -4.63 11.87 -3.33
C LEU A 154 -4.64 11.97 -4.86
N TYR A 155 -5.80 11.78 -5.49
CA TYR A 155 -5.93 11.87 -6.95
C TYR A 155 -5.43 13.22 -7.50
N TYR A 156 -5.77 14.32 -6.81
CA TYR A 156 -5.33 15.66 -7.19
C TYR A 156 -3.86 15.89 -6.81
N LEU A 157 -3.46 15.48 -5.60
CA LEU A 157 -2.08 15.63 -5.12
C LEU A 157 -1.08 14.96 -6.05
N HIS A 158 -1.38 13.73 -6.49
CA HIS A 158 -0.52 12.94 -7.38
C HIS A 158 -0.48 13.48 -8.81
N ARG A 159 -1.36 14.42 -9.16
CA ARG A 159 -1.42 15.11 -10.46
C ARG A 159 -1.14 16.61 -10.37
N ASN A 160 -0.72 17.11 -9.21
CA ASN A 160 -0.45 18.54 -9.09
C ASN A 160 0.80 18.89 -9.94
N PRO A 161 0.70 19.78 -10.94
CA PRO A 161 1.85 20.18 -11.76
C PRO A 161 2.99 20.85 -10.98
N GLU A 162 2.72 21.36 -9.76
CA GLU A 162 3.75 21.86 -8.86
C GLU A 162 4.69 20.75 -8.35
N PHE A 163 4.19 19.51 -8.27
CA PHE A 163 4.94 18.36 -7.75
C PHE A 163 5.33 17.37 -8.84
N PHE A 164 4.54 17.28 -9.91
CA PHE A 164 4.75 16.37 -11.03
C PHE A 164 4.68 17.13 -12.34
N ARG A 165 5.84 17.42 -12.95
CA ARG A 165 5.92 18.03 -14.29
C ARG A 165 5.20 17.15 -15.32
N ASP A 166 4.37 17.71 -16.20
CA ASP A 166 3.57 16.94 -17.17
C ASP A 166 2.70 15.87 -16.47
N PRO A 167 1.81 16.27 -15.53
CA PRO A 167 1.23 15.36 -14.54
C PRO A 167 0.25 14.32 -15.11
N GLU A 168 -0.31 14.57 -16.30
CA GLU A 168 -1.25 13.64 -16.96
C GLU A 168 -0.53 12.63 -17.87
N GLU A 169 0.77 12.82 -18.12
CA GLU A 169 1.57 11.89 -18.92
C GLU A 169 1.93 10.65 -18.10
N TYR A 170 1.75 9.46 -18.70
CA TYR A 170 2.23 8.19 -18.12
C TYR A 170 3.74 8.07 -18.38
N ARG A 171 4.55 8.41 -17.37
CA ARG A 171 6.01 8.42 -17.46
C ARG A 171 6.65 7.60 -16.32
N PRO A 172 6.76 6.27 -16.47
CA PRO A 172 7.39 5.37 -15.49
C PRO A 172 8.77 5.84 -15.03
N GLU A 173 9.53 6.51 -15.91
CA GLU A 173 10.88 6.98 -15.64
C GLU A 173 10.99 7.87 -14.39
N ARG A 174 9.91 8.52 -13.93
CA ARG A 174 9.88 9.28 -12.66
C ARG A 174 10.27 8.43 -11.45
N PHE A 175 9.93 7.14 -11.48
CA PHE A 175 10.09 6.22 -10.36
C PHE A 175 11.32 5.32 -10.49
N LEU A 176 12.15 5.53 -11.51
CA LEU A 176 13.44 4.85 -11.61
C LEU A 176 14.41 5.35 -10.52
N PRO A 177 15.32 4.49 -10.02
CA PRO A 177 16.21 4.81 -8.90
C PRO A 177 16.95 6.15 -9.03
N GLU A 178 17.41 6.48 -10.24
CA GLU A 178 18.11 7.72 -10.58
C GLU A 178 17.24 8.98 -10.42
N ASN A 179 15.92 8.86 -10.62
CA ASN A 179 14.98 9.99 -10.61
C ASN A 179 14.14 10.05 -9.32
N LYS A 180 14.18 9.02 -8.46
CA LYS A 180 13.43 8.99 -7.18
C LYS A 180 13.71 10.19 -6.28
N SER A 181 14.89 10.80 -6.38
CA SER A 181 15.25 12.00 -5.61
C SER A 181 14.47 13.27 -6.02
N GLU A 182 13.85 13.28 -7.21
CA GLU A 182 13.02 14.38 -7.69
C GLU A 182 11.61 14.35 -7.08
N ILE A 183 11.19 13.23 -6.49
CA ILE A 183 9.87 13.09 -5.87
C ILE A 183 9.89 13.79 -4.52
N ILE A 184 9.14 14.88 -4.42
CA ILE A 184 9.01 15.65 -3.20
C ILE A 184 8.36 14.77 -2.11
N PRO A 185 8.92 14.72 -0.87
CA PRO A 185 8.32 13.95 0.21
C PRO A 185 6.84 14.30 0.44
N HIS A 186 6.04 13.28 0.74
CA HIS A 186 4.59 13.39 1.01
C HIS A 186 3.72 13.86 -0.17
N THR A 187 4.23 13.93 -1.40
CA THR A 187 3.42 14.22 -2.61
C THR A 187 3.05 12.96 -3.39
N TYR A 188 3.77 11.85 -3.21
CA TYR A 188 3.43 10.51 -3.67
C TYR A 188 3.19 9.59 -2.48
N ILE A 189 1.91 9.26 -2.22
CA ILE A 189 1.47 8.48 -1.04
C ILE A 189 0.38 7.46 -1.37
N PRO A 190 0.54 6.60 -2.39
CA PRO A 190 -0.50 5.66 -2.82
C PRO A 190 -0.87 4.63 -1.73
N PHE A 191 0.05 4.36 -0.80
CA PHE A 191 -0.15 3.48 0.35
C PHE A 191 -0.41 4.24 1.66
N GLY A 192 -0.65 5.56 1.57
CA GLY A 192 -0.70 6.45 2.72
C GLY A 192 0.66 6.66 3.38
N ASP A 193 0.65 7.26 4.57
CA ASP A 193 1.86 7.58 5.33
C ASP A 193 1.55 7.65 6.84
N GLY A 194 2.61 7.65 7.66
CA GLY A 194 2.55 7.75 9.11
C GLY A 194 2.00 6.49 9.80
N PRO A 195 1.39 6.61 10.99
CA PRO A 195 0.96 5.45 11.80
C PRO A 195 -0.20 4.66 11.19
N ARG A 196 -0.74 5.11 10.05
CA ARG A 196 -1.83 4.45 9.30
C ARG A 196 -1.40 4.10 7.88
N ILE A 197 -0.09 3.99 7.63
CA ILE A 197 0.44 3.48 6.36
C ILE A 197 -0.07 2.05 6.11
N CYS A 198 -0.31 1.72 4.84
CA CYS A 198 -0.78 0.41 4.44
C CYS A 198 0.23 -0.68 4.83
N ILE A 199 -0.21 -1.62 5.67
CA ILE A 199 0.59 -2.78 6.07
C ILE A 199 0.80 -3.78 4.92
N GLY A 200 -0.05 -3.72 3.90
CA GLY A 200 -0.03 -4.59 2.73
C GLY A 200 0.94 -4.16 1.63
N LEU A 201 1.63 -3.01 1.75
CA LEU A 201 2.47 -2.44 0.68
C LEU A 201 3.43 -3.46 0.07
N ARG A 202 4.18 -4.18 0.91
CA ARG A 202 5.17 -5.16 0.43
C ARG A 202 4.52 -6.37 -0.23
N PHE A 203 3.38 -6.83 0.31
CA PHE A 203 2.63 -7.93 -0.26
C PHE A 203 2.04 -7.54 -1.63
N ALA A 204 1.46 -6.35 -1.73
CA ALA A 204 0.90 -5.84 -2.98
C ALA A 204 1.98 -5.73 -4.07
N LYS A 205 3.15 -5.13 -3.76
CA LYS A 205 4.27 -5.04 -4.71
C LYS A 205 4.86 -6.40 -5.11
N MET A 206 4.77 -7.42 -4.26
CA MET A 206 5.21 -8.78 -4.58
C MET A 206 4.17 -9.53 -5.44
N GLN A 207 2.89 -9.25 -5.20
CA GLN A 207 1.79 -9.89 -5.91
C GLN A 207 1.63 -9.36 -7.35
N MET A 208 1.85 -8.07 -7.53
CA MET A 208 1.78 -7.38 -8.83
C MET A 208 3.07 -7.58 -9.62
#